data_AF-A0A8J6UP19-F1
#
_entry.id   AF-A0A8J6UP19-F1
#
_cell.length_a   1.000
_cell.length_b   1.000
_cell.length_c   1.000
_cell.angle_alpha   90.00
_cell.angle_beta   90.00
_cell.angle_gamma   90.00
#
_symmetry.space_group_name_H-M   'P 1'
#
loop_
_entity.id
_entity.type
_entity.pdbx_description
1 polymer ?
#
loop_
_entity_poly.entity_id
_entity_poly.type
_entity_poly.pdbx_seq_one_letter_code
_entity_poly.pdbx_strand_id
1 'polypeptide(L)' 'MNDFVKYLSNAPVLAVLFVSGALTAFILINKTFPDGLFLSP' A
#
# COMPACT_ATOMS: atom_id res chain seq x y z
N MET A 1 -18.66 12.81 13.02
CA MET A 1 -17.65 12.72 11.94
C MET A 1 -16.22 12.73 12.49
N ASN A 2 -15.90 13.60 13.46
CA ASN A 2 -14.55 13.69 14.03
C ASN A 2 -14.08 12.40 14.73
N ASP A 3 -14.94 11.69 15.46
CA ASP A 3 -14.54 10.47 16.16
C ASP A 3 -14.24 9.30 15.22
N PHE A 4 -14.94 9.25 14.08
CA PHE A 4 -14.69 8.25 13.04
C PHE A 4 -13.32 8.48 12.38
N VAL A 5 -13.00 9.73 12.04
CA VAL A 5 -11.68 10.08 11.50
C VAL A 5 -10.59 9.79 12.54
N LYS A 6 -10.84 10.09 13.81
CA LYS A 6 -9.91 9.77 14.91
C LYS A 6 -9.67 8.26 15.04
N TYR A 7 -10.71 7.44 14.86
CA TYR A 7 -10.58 5.99 14.82
C TYR A 7 -9.74 5.51 13.62
N LEU A 8 -9.97 6.08 12.43
CA LEU A 8 -9.17 5.75 11.23
C LEU A 8 -7.71 6.18 11.37
N SER A 9 -7.43 7.21 12.14
CA SER A 9 -6.07 7.68 12.46
C SER A 9 -5.36 6.86 13.54
N ASN A 10 -5.98 5.79 14.06
CA ASN A 10 -5.30 4.89 14.99
C ASN A 10 -4.16 4.16 14.27
N ALA A 11 -3.02 4.04 14.95
CA ALA A 11 -1.82 3.37 14.45
C ALA A 11 -2.08 2.01 13.76
N PRO A 12 -2.85 1.06 14.34
CA PRO A 12 -3.14 -0.20 13.66
C PRO A 12 -3.95 -0.04 12.38
N VAL A 13 -4.90 0.91 12.33
CA VAL A 13 -5.72 1.14 11.14
C VAL A 13 -4.87 1.76 10.03
N LEU A 14 -4.05 2.75 10.36
CA LEU A 14 -3.11 3.36 9.42
C LEU A 14 -2.09 2.35 8.89
N ALA A 15 -1.60 1.45 9.75
CA ALA A 15 -0.68 0.39 9.33
C ALA A 15 -1.33 -0.54 8.30
N VAL A 16 -2.58 -0.98 8.54
CA VAL A 16 -3.32 -1.82 7.58
C VAL A 16 -3.55 -1.08 6.26
N LEU A 17 -3.97 0.18 6.31
CA LEU A 17 -4.20 0.99 5.10
C LEU A 17 -2.91 1.18 4.30
N PHE A 18 -1.80 1.50 4.98
CA PHE A 18 -0.50 1.68 4.36
C PHE A 18 0.03 0.39 3.74
N VAL A 19 0.00 -0.73 4.47
CA VAL A 19 0.45 -2.03 3.97
C VAL A 19 -0.40 -2.48 2.79
N SER A 20 -1.73 -2.32 2.86
CA SER A 20 -2.63 -2.65 1.75
C SER A 20 -2.32 -1.81 0.51
N GLY A 21 -2.07 -0.51 0.67
CA GLY A 21 -1.69 0.39 -0.43
C GLY A 21 -0.33 0.03 -1.03
N ALA A 22 0.67 -0.22 -0.20
CA ALA A 22 2.01 -0.62 -0.64
C ALA A 22 1.98 -1.96 -1.40
N LEU A 23 1.28 -2.96 -0.86
CA LEU A 23 1.09 -4.26 -1.52
C LEU A 23 0.37 -4.11 -2.86
N THR A 24 -0.67 -3.28 -2.92
CA THR A 24 -1.38 -3.00 -4.18
C THR A 24 -0.43 -2.43 -5.22
N ALA A 25 0.41 -1.47 -4.84
CA ALA A 25 1.41 -0.89 -5.74
C ALA A 25 2.40 -1.96 -6.24
N PHE A 26 2.96 -2.78 -5.34
CA PHE A 26 3.87 -3.86 -5.75
C PHE A 26 3.20 -4.89 -6.65
N ILE A 27 1.95 -5.27 -6.38
CA ILE A 27 1.19 -6.20 -7.22
C ILE A 27 0.98 -5.60 -8.62
N LEU A 28 0.64 -4.32 -8.71
CA LEU A 28 0.46 -3.65 -10.00
C LEU A 28 1.77 -3.53 -10.79
N ILE A 29 2.89 -3.25 -10.10
CA ILE A 29 4.22 -3.23 -10.71
C ILE A 29 4.56 -4.62 -11.26
N ASN A 30 4.42 -5.68 -10.46
CA ASN A 30 4.66 -7.06 -10.91
C ASN A 30 3.67 -7.51 -12.00
N LYS A 31 2.43 -7.01 -12.00
CA LYS A 31 1.49 -7.29 -13.09
C LYS A 31 1.94 -6.64 -14.41
N THR A 32 2.50 -5.44 -14.34
CA THR A 32 2.91 -4.66 -15.53
C THR A 32 4.28 -5.08 -16.03
N PHE A 33 5.19 -5.43 -15.11
CA PHE A 33 6.57 -5.85 -15.35
C PHE A 33 6.85 -7.13 -14.55
N PRO A 34 6.33 -8.30 -14.98
CA PRO A 34 6.42 -9.56 -14.23
C PRO A 34 7.85 -10.04 -14.02
N ASP A 35 8.74 -9.74 -14.95
CA ASP A 35 10.15 -10.14 -14.91
C ASP A 35 11.09 -8.96 -14.63
N GLY A 36 10.62 -7.98 -13.84
CA GLY A 36 11.37 -6.79 -13.41
C GLY A 36 12.52 -7.10 -12.44
N LEU A 37 13.33 -8.13 -12.73
CA LEU A 37 14.48 -8.56 -11.93
C LEU A 37 15.63 -7.55 -11.98
N PHE A 38 15.67 -6.73 -13.04
CA PHE A 38 16.64 -5.66 -13.22
C PHE A 38 15.89 -4.37 -13.55
N LEU A 39 16.11 -3.31 -12.75
CA LEU A 39 15.88 -1.95 -13.22
C LEU A 39 16.92 -1.71 -14.32
N SER A 40 16.61 -2.13 -15.55
CA SER A 40 17.49 -1.94 -16.70
C SER A 40 17.85 -0.45 -16.79
N PRO A 41 19.14 -0.10 -17.02
CA PRO A 41 19.56 1.28 -17.16
C PRO A 41 18.84 2.01 -18.29
#